data_AF-A0A536LTI6-F1
#
_entry.id   AF-A0A536LTI6-F1
#
_cell.length_a   1.000
_cell.length_b   1.000
_cell.length_c   1.000
_cell.angle_alpha   90.00
_cell.angle_beta   90.00
_cell.angle_gamma   90.00
#
_symmetry.space_group_name_H-M   'P 1'
#
loop_
_entity.id
_entity.type
_entity.pdbx_description
1 polymer ?
#
loop_
_entity_poly.entity_id
_entity_poly.type
_entity_poly.pdbx_seq_one_letter_code
_entity_poly.pdbx_strand_id
1 'polypeptide(L)'
;DHDLKLDDAVTQAREVYLRQPGNIRAADVLSWALYKSGQYEEAMAYSQEALRLGTRDALMLFHAGMINDKLGNRGAAREYLSRALEINPGFSVLYADQAARSLDS
;
A
#
# COMPACT_ATOMS: atom_id res chain seq x y z
N ASP A 1 20.79 9.31 -6.01
CA ASP A 1 20.89 7.88 -5.66
C ASP A 1 19.62 7.27 -5.08
N HIS A 2 18.83 7.96 -4.26
CA HIS A 2 17.57 7.41 -3.74
C HIS A 2 16.52 7.15 -4.83
N ASP A 3 16.40 8.04 -5.82
CA ASP A 3 15.43 7.90 -6.92
C ASP A 3 15.73 6.68 -7.80
N LEU A 4 17.01 6.46 -8.15
CA LEU A 4 17.46 5.26 -8.88
C LEU A 4 17.04 3.95 -8.19
N LYS A 5 17.15 3.89 -6.85
CA LYS A 5 16.73 2.71 -6.09
C LYS A 5 15.21 2.51 -6.09
N LEU A 6 14.44 3.59 -6.18
CA LEU A 6 12.97 3.52 -6.25
C LEU A 6 12.52 3.08 -7.64
N ASP A 7 13.18 3.57 -8.69
CA ASP A 7 12.94 3.14 -10.06
C ASP A 7 13.28 1.65 -10.25
N ASP A 8 14.39 1.19 -9.66
CA ASP A 8 14.76 -0.23 -9.62
C ASP A 8 13.70 -1.07 -8.88
N ALA A 9 13.18 -0.58 -7.75
CA ALA A 9 12.15 -1.27 -6.98
C ALA A 9 10.83 -1.40 -7.73
N VAL A 10 10.40 -0.33 -8.42
CA VAL A 10 9.21 -0.38 -9.28
C VAL A 10 9.41 -1.37 -10.42
N THR A 11 10.58 -1.35 -11.07
CA THR A 11 10.90 -2.27 -12.16
C THR A 11 10.81 -3.74 -11.72
N GLN A 12 11.45 -4.09 -10.60
CA GLN A 12 11.38 -5.45 -10.05
C GLN A 12 9.95 -5.83 -9.65
N ALA A 13 9.19 -4.92 -9.05
CA ALA A 13 7.81 -5.18 -8.68
C ALA A 13 6.91 -5.41 -9.90
N ARG A 14 7.13 -4.67 -11.00
CA ARG A 14 6.44 -4.91 -12.28
C ARG A 14 6.77 -6.29 -12.84
N GLU A 15 8.03 -6.73 -12.80
CA GLU A 15 8.41 -8.07 -13.23
C GLU A 15 7.77 -9.18 -12.38
N VAL A 16 7.64 -8.96 -11.07
CA VAL A 16 6.92 -9.88 -10.17
C VAL A 16 5.45 -9.96 -10.57
N TYR A 17 4.81 -8.81 -10.80
CA TYR A 17 3.42 -8.74 -11.24
C TYR A 17 3.20 -9.41 -12.60
N LEU A 18 4.06 -9.15 -13.60
CA LEU A 18 3.96 -9.74 -14.94
C LEU A 18 4.08 -11.27 -14.94
N ARG A 19 4.82 -11.84 -13.98
CA ARG A 19 4.92 -13.30 -13.80
C ARG A 19 3.68 -13.90 -13.13
N GLN A 20 2.87 -13.08 -12.46
CA GLN A 20 1.72 -13.53 -11.68
C GLN A 20 0.53 -12.56 -11.84
N PRO A 21 0.03 -12.35 -13.07
CA PRO A 21 -1.06 -11.42 -13.30
C PRO A 21 -2.31 -11.86 -12.52
N GLY A 22 -2.99 -10.91 -11.88
CA GLY A 22 -4.15 -11.18 -11.03
C GLY A 22 -3.82 -11.68 -9.62
N ASN A 23 -2.55 -11.92 -9.27
CA ASN A 23 -2.16 -12.25 -7.90
C ASN A 23 -2.22 -10.99 -7.02
N ILE A 24 -3.10 -10.99 -6.02
CA ILE A 24 -3.30 -9.85 -5.12
C ILE A 24 -2.03 -9.42 -4.37
N ARG A 25 -1.13 -10.36 -4.05
CA ARG A 25 0.14 -10.05 -3.36
C ARG A 25 1.12 -9.38 -4.31
N ALA A 26 1.17 -9.83 -5.56
CA ALA A 26 2.02 -9.19 -6.57
C ALA A 26 1.52 -7.77 -6.88
N ALA A 27 0.20 -7.57 -6.93
CA ALA A 27 -0.41 -6.25 -7.06
C ALA A 27 -0.07 -5.34 -5.88
N ASP A 28 -0.14 -5.83 -4.64
CA ASP A 28 0.23 -5.04 -3.45
C ASP A 28 1.70 -4.62 -3.45
N VAL A 29 2.62 -5.56 -3.75
CA VAL A 29 4.05 -5.25 -3.86
C VAL A 29 4.30 -4.13 -4.88
N LEU A 30 3.65 -4.19 -6.05
CA LEU A 30 3.75 -3.14 -7.06
C LEU A 30 3.14 -1.82 -6.59
N SER A 31 1.95 -1.85 -5.96
CA SER A 31 1.33 -0.63 -5.41
C SER A 31 2.24 0.06 -4.39
N TRP A 32 2.89 -0.71 -3.52
CA TRP A 32 3.77 -0.16 -2.50
C TRP A 32 5.04 0.42 -3.11
N ALA A 33 5.66 -0.26 -4.08
CA ALA A 33 6.82 0.27 -4.80
C ALA A 33 6.48 1.59 -5.52
N LEU A 34 5.34 1.66 -6.21
CA LEU A 34 4.85 2.87 -6.88
C LEU A 34 4.59 4.00 -5.90
N TYR A 35 3.95 3.71 -4.75
CA TYR A 35 3.75 4.67 -3.67
C TYR A 35 5.09 5.24 -3.18
N LYS A 36 6.08 4.37 -2.94
CA LYS A 36 7.40 4.81 -2.46
C LYS A 36 8.16 5.63 -3.51
N SER A 37 7.89 5.42 -4.79
CA SER A 37 8.40 6.20 -5.93
C SER A 37 7.61 7.50 -6.19
N GLY A 38 6.51 7.75 -5.47
CA GLY A 38 5.69 8.96 -5.63
C GLY A 38 4.65 8.88 -6.74
N GLN A 39 4.48 7.71 -7.37
CA GLN A 39 3.51 7.45 -8.44
C GLN A 39 2.16 7.02 -7.83
N TYR A 40 1.53 7.92 -7.09
CA TYR A 40 0.39 7.59 -6.22
C TYR A 40 -0.87 7.19 -6.98
N GLU A 41 -1.16 7.83 -8.11
CA GLU A 41 -2.32 7.52 -8.95
C GLU A 41 -2.22 6.11 -9.53
N GLU A 42 -1.03 5.71 -9.99
CA GLU A 42 -0.81 4.34 -10.48
C GLU A 42 -0.83 3.34 -9.31
N ALA A 43 -0.23 3.69 -8.16
CA ALA A 43 -0.28 2.86 -6.96
C ALA A 43 -1.73 2.53 -6.54
N MET A 44 -2.65 3.49 -6.66
CA MET A 44 -4.06 3.28 -6.33
C MET A 44 -4.69 2.14 -7.14
N ALA A 45 -4.41 2.07 -8.44
CA ALA A 45 -4.99 1.03 -9.30
C ALA A 45 -4.59 -0.38 -8.84
N TYR A 46 -3.30 -0.60 -8.56
CA TYR A 46 -2.81 -1.89 -8.07
C TYR A 46 -3.22 -2.18 -6.62
N SER A 47 -3.36 -1.14 -5.78
CA SER A 47 -3.89 -1.30 -4.42
C SER A 47 -5.35 -1.76 -4.44
N GLN A 48 -6.18 -1.21 -5.33
CA GLN A 48 -7.55 -1.68 -5.54
C GLN A 48 -7.58 -3.13 -6.03
N GLU A 49 -6.68 -3.51 -6.94
CA GLU A 49 -6.55 -4.90 -7.37
C GLU A 49 -6.14 -5.82 -6.21
N ALA A 50 -5.21 -5.40 -5.35
CA ALA A 50 -4.78 -6.15 -4.18
C ALA A 50 -5.93 -6.40 -3.17
N LEU A 51 -6.87 -5.46 -3.08
CA LEU A 51 -8.03 -5.56 -2.18
C LEU A 51 -9.29 -6.18 -2.82
N ARG A 52 -9.27 -6.47 -4.13
CA ARG A 52 -10.45 -6.86 -4.92
C ARG A 52 -11.23 -8.08 -4.42
N LEU A 53 -10.59 -8.96 -3.65
CA LEU A 53 -11.18 -10.19 -3.12
C LEU A 53 -11.77 -10.01 -1.72
N GLY A 54 -11.95 -8.77 -1.25
CA GLY A 54 -12.29 -8.49 0.14
C GLY A 54 -11.15 -8.81 1.08
N THR A 55 -9.90 -8.61 0.63
CA THR A 55 -8.67 -8.96 1.33
C THR A 55 -8.65 -8.36 2.75
N ARG A 56 -8.47 -9.24 3.75
CA ARG A 56 -8.38 -8.88 5.18
C ARG A 56 -6.95 -9.04 5.69
N ASP A 57 -6.03 -8.28 5.07
CA ASP A 57 -4.62 -8.26 5.44
C ASP A 57 -4.25 -6.87 5.95
N ALA A 58 -3.71 -6.80 7.18
CA ALA A 58 -3.43 -5.52 7.84
C ALA A 58 -2.37 -4.70 7.09
N LEU A 59 -1.37 -5.34 6.48
CA LEU A 59 -0.32 -4.64 5.76
C LEU A 59 -0.84 -4.06 4.44
N MET A 60 -1.63 -4.82 3.69
CA MET A 60 -2.24 -4.35 2.44
C MET A 60 -3.23 -3.21 2.69
N LEU A 61 -4.02 -3.28 3.78
CA LEU A 61 -4.91 -2.19 4.19
C LEU A 61 -4.11 -0.96 4.61
N PHE A 62 -2.98 -1.13 5.32
CA PHE A 62 -2.09 -0.03 5.61
C PHE A 62 -1.56 0.65 4.34
N HIS A 63 -1.09 -0.11 3.35
CA HIS A 63 -0.64 0.45 2.07
C HIS A 63 -1.75 1.24 1.38
N ALA A 64 -2.97 0.68 1.28
CA ALA A 64 -4.13 1.38 0.72
C ALA A 64 -4.46 2.67 1.47
N GLY A 65 -4.37 2.66 2.80
CA GLY A 65 -4.55 3.84 3.63
C GLY A 65 -3.53 4.94 3.34
N MET A 66 -2.25 4.59 3.28
CA MET A 66 -1.18 5.52 2.96
C MET A 66 -1.30 6.11 1.55
N ILE A 67 -1.66 5.29 0.56
CA ILE A 67 -1.88 5.76 -0.83
C ILE A 67 -3.05 6.74 -0.87
N ASN A 68 -4.17 6.43 -0.20
CA ASN A 68 -5.32 7.35 -0.13
C ASN A 68 -4.97 8.66 0.57
N ASP A 69 -4.16 8.62 1.63
CA ASP A 69 -3.71 9.83 2.32
C ASP A 69 -2.92 10.75 1.37
N LYS A 70 -1.98 10.19 0.59
CA LYS A 70 -1.20 10.96 -0.40
C LYS A 70 -2.03 11.56 -1.52
N LEU A 71 -3.12 10.90 -1.91
CA LEU A 71 -4.06 11.42 -2.90
C LEU A 71 -5.10 12.40 -2.30
N GLY A 72 -5.05 12.67 -0.99
CA GLY A 72 -5.99 13.56 -0.31
C GLY A 72 -7.36 12.93 0.00
N ASN A 73 -7.51 11.62 -0.22
CA ASN A 73 -8.73 10.85 0.07
C ASN A 73 -8.83 10.51 1.57
N ARG A 74 -8.89 11.55 2.42
CA ARG A 74 -8.77 11.42 3.89
C ARG A 74 -9.76 10.42 4.51
N GLY A 75 -11.00 10.38 4.03
CA GLY A 75 -12.01 9.44 4.53
C GLY A 75 -11.60 7.98 4.34
N ALA A 76 -11.22 7.62 3.11
CA ALA A 76 -10.76 6.27 2.78
C ALA A 76 -9.43 5.94 3.50
N ALA A 77 -8.52 6.91 3.61
CA ALA A 77 -7.28 6.74 4.37
C ALA A 77 -7.57 6.33 5.82
N ARG A 78 -8.43 7.08 6.51
CA ARG A 78 -8.82 6.77 7.90
C ARG A 78 -9.47 5.41 8.03
N GLU A 79 -10.37 5.04 7.12
CA GLU A 79 -11.02 3.73 7.14
C GLU A 79 -9.99 2.60 7.05
N TYR A 80 -9.13 2.64 6.04
CA TYR A 80 -8.16 1.57 5.80
C TYR A 80 -7.12 1.45 6.92
N LEU A 81 -6.59 2.58 7.42
CA LEU A 81 -5.63 2.58 8.53
C LEU A 81 -6.25 2.08 9.84
N SER A 82 -7.51 2.47 10.12
CA SER A 82 -8.23 1.97 11.31
C SER A 82 -8.41 0.45 11.22
N ARG A 83 -8.88 -0.05 10.07
CA ARG A 83 -9.08 -1.49 9.83
C ARG A 83 -7.77 -2.29 9.91
N ALA A 84 -6.65 -1.72 9.45
CA ALA A 84 -5.34 -2.36 9.58
C ALA A 84 -4.98 -2.60 11.05
N LEU A 85 -5.15 -1.57 11.90
CA LEU A 85 -4.88 -1.65 13.34
C LEU A 85 -5.89 -2.54 14.08
N GLU A 86 -7.16 -2.56 13.67
CA GLU A 86 -8.18 -3.46 14.22
C GLU A 86 -7.87 -4.93 13.94
N ILE A 87 -7.37 -5.26 12.74
CA ILE A 87 -7.01 -6.63 12.39
C ILE A 87 -5.80 -7.10 13.20
N ASN A 88 -4.76 -6.28 13.24
CA ASN A 88 -3.57 -6.57 14.01
C ASN A 88 -2.84 -5.26 14.35
N PRO A 89 -2.89 -4.77 15.60
CA PRO A 89 -2.22 -3.53 15.98
C PRO A 89 -0.69 -3.64 15.98
N GLY A 90 -0.13 -4.85 15.85
CA GLY A 90 1.31 -5.11 15.73
C GLY A 90 1.69 -5.71 14.38
N PHE A 91 0.94 -5.43 13.30
CA PHE A 91 1.16 -6.02 11.97
C PHE A 91 2.55 -5.76 11.38
N SER A 92 3.22 -4.70 11.83
CA SER A 92 4.57 -4.36 11.44
C SER A 92 5.20 -3.49 12.52
N VAL A 93 6.43 -3.83 12.92
CA VAL A 93 7.25 -3.02 13.83
C VAL A 93 7.51 -1.63 13.25
N LEU A 94 7.50 -1.48 11.93
CA LEU A 94 7.75 -0.20 11.25
C LEU A 94 6.47 0.61 11.00
N TYR A 95 5.37 -0.06 10.65
CA TYR A 95 4.21 0.60 10.05
C TYR A 95 3.02 0.77 11.00
N ALA A 96 2.91 -0.03 12.06
CA ALA A 96 1.79 0.09 12.99
C ALA A 96 1.74 1.47 13.67
N ASP A 97 2.87 1.95 14.19
CA ASP A 97 2.97 3.26 14.82
C ASP A 97 2.75 4.42 13.82
N GLN A 98 3.09 4.20 12.55
CA GLN A 98 2.81 5.17 11.50
C GLN A 98 1.30 5.25 11.22
N ALA A 99 0.62 4.10 11.13
CA ALA A 99 -0.81 4.03 10.93
C ALA A 99 -1.58 4.78 12.03
N ALA A 100 -1.19 4.55 13.30
CA ALA A 100 -1.81 5.21 14.45
C ALA A 100 -1.64 6.74 14.38
N ARG A 101 -0.41 7.22 14.14
CA ARG A 101 -0.14 8.67 14.03
C ARG A 101 -0.89 9.35 12.89
N SER A 102 -1.05 8.67 11.76
CA SER A 102 -1.81 9.17 10.61
C SER A 102 -3.31 9.31 10.90
N LEU A 103 -3.85 8.61 11.91
CA LEU A 103 -5.24 8.78 12.35
C LEU A 103 -5.41 9.95 13.32
N ASP A 104 -4.37 10.34 14.04
CA ASP A 104 -4.41 11.40 15.04
C ASP A 104 -4.22 12.82 14.45
N SER A 105 -3.73 12.91 13.20
CA SER A 105 -3.59 14.16 12.43
C SER A 105 -4.86 14.55 11.67
#